data_AF-A0A5A7RZN4-F1
#
_entry.id   AF-A0A5A7RZN4-F1
#
_cell.length_a   1.000
_cell.length_b   1.000
_cell.length_c   1.000
_cell.angle_alpha   90.00
_cell.angle_beta   90.00
_cell.angle_gamma   90.00
#
_symmetry.space_group_name_H-M   'P 1'
#
loop_
_entity.id
_entity.type
_entity.pdbx_description
1 polymer ?
#
loop_
_entity_poly.entity_id
_entity_poly.type
_entity_poly.pdbx_seq_one_letter_code
_entity_poly.pdbx_strand_id
1 'polypeptide(L)'
;ANDYGIDPDRIALIGASAGAITALHVTYLREPEFEGDSGNPGYSSSVTACIDLWGGLYGNVTEIDPGEPPVLIIHGTEDKVVPYSEAENISRRCEEVGVYYSLHPLEGAGHAPWDRYEEFLPWILDFLYKYCARKESIWPLQSTTKYKNSFWEELANAEIIMWFGAHPDDELYTAGVFGYFTRDLKGHLVIISLYHNPKFVESNGMSAEFLGGADYIRIEEQMGKQLPRCKKWNQLDEVIEELEERGVKDHIRQLIMQYKPDMVIGFESTNGFRHSCQHVTVAKLLDEALLELRENNISISYYYTLNRDPGWFGPEKMDPPPVTDIVNLSDEMWSYKLKLFEIYSPFYPTLSNETWINGLQHREFFRKVDLENTTGIEITFAKPKPGYLYLLNRKLFYVGETVVIGGITVEVSAEDENHKIDEINFYIDGEIKFSDDAPPYKWFYNSRGIGRHVMGVEAETTDGETIYIEQEVWSIL
;
A
#
# COMPACT_ATOMS: atom_id res chain seq x y z
N ALA A 1 13.54 -12.51 -25.47
CA ALA A 1 12.78 -11.65 -24.54
C ALA A 1 11.86 -12.51 -23.67
N ASN A 2 10.83 -13.14 -24.25
CA ASN A 2 9.86 -13.97 -23.51
C ASN A 2 10.47 -15.15 -22.74
N ASP A 3 11.41 -15.88 -23.33
CA ASP A 3 12.07 -17.04 -22.66
C ASP A 3 12.94 -16.63 -21.46
N TYR A 4 13.22 -15.33 -21.31
CA TYR A 4 14.06 -14.77 -20.24
C TYR A 4 13.27 -13.84 -19.30
N GLY A 5 11.94 -13.72 -19.46
CA GLY A 5 11.11 -12.82 -18.66
C GLY A 5 11.42 -11.33 -18.86
N ILE A 6 12.02 -10.96 -20.00
CA ILE A 6 12.38 -9.58 -20.32
C ILE A 6 11.28 -8.97 -21.19
N ASP A 7 10.74 -7.83 -20.75
CA ASP A 7 9.87 -6.98 -21.56
C ASP A 7 10.74 -6.00 -22.36
N PRO A 8 10.84 -6.13 -23.70
CA PRO A 8 11.72 -5.30 -24.52
C PRO A 8 11.26 -3.83 -24.60
N ASP A 9 10.03 -3.52 -24.21
CA ASP A 9 9.51 -2.15 -24.17
C ASP A 9 9.79 -1.46 -22.82
N ARG A 10 10.49 -2.13 -21.90
CA ARG A 10 10.78 -1.70 -20.51
C ARG A 10 12.25 -1.84 -20.17
N ILE A 11 13.11 -1.23 -20.98
CA ILE A 11 14.56 -1.29 -20.80
C ILE A 11 15.03 0.04 -20.22
N ALA A 12 15.58 0.03 -19.01
CA ALA A 12 16.31 1.18 -18.47
C ALA A 12 17.82 0.97 -18.60
N LEU A 13 18.54 2.07 -18.84
CA LEU A 13 19.99 2.10 -18.72
C LEU A 13 20.39 2.85 -17.46
N ILE A 14 21.31 2.26 -16.72
CA ILE A 14 21.88 2.84 -15.51
C ILE A 14 23.38 2.79 -15.67
N GLY A 15 24.03 3.93 -15.46
CA GLY A 15 25.48 4.01 -15.55
C GLY A 15 26.06 4.91 -14.47
N ALA A 16 27.33 4.66 -14.13
CA ALA A 16 28.11 5.51 -13.25
C ALA A 16 29.36 6.03 -13.95
N SER A 17 29.67 7.33 -13.84
CA SER A 17 30.84 7.96 -14.46
C SER A 17 30.89 7.68 -15.98
N ALA A 18 31.94 7.05 -16.50
CA ALA A 18 32.02 6.61 -17.90
C ALA A 18 30.84 5.72 -18.34
N GLY A 19 30.28 4.91 -17.43
CA GLY A 19 29.07 4.14 -17.70
C GLY A 19 27.84 5.02 -17.85
N ALA A 20 27.76 6.13 -17.09
CA ALA A 20 26.67 7.09 -17.18
C ALA A 20 26.74 7.89 -18.48
N ILE A 21 27.95 8.31 -18.88
CA ILE A 21 28.21 8.89 -20.21
C ILE A 21 27.73 7.94 -21.31
N THR A 22 28.03 6.64 -21.18
CA THR A 22 27.55 5.63 -22.13
C THR A 22 26.03 5.51 -22.12
N ALA A 23 25.38 5.45 -20.96
CA ALA A 23 23.92 5.37 -20.85
C ALA A 23 23.23 6.59 -21.47
N LEU A 24 23.75 7.80 -21.19
CA LEU A 24 23.27 9.04 -21.79
C LEU A 24 23.45 9.06 -23.31
N HIS A 25 24.62 8.63 -23.81
CA HIS A 25 24.89 8.57 -25.24
C HIS A 25 23.95 7.60 -25.95
N VAL A 26 23.73 6.40 -25.41
CA VAL A 26 22.78 5.43 -25.99
C VAL A 26 21.35 5.95 -25.96
N THR A 27 21.00 6.73 -24.93
CA THR A 27 19.64 7.26 -24.78
C THR A 27 19.34 8.38 -25.78
N TYR A 28 20.29 9.29 -26.02
CA TYR A 28 20.04 10.57 -26.70
C TYR A 28 20.81 10.77 -28.02
N LEU A 29 21.91 10.06 -28.26
CA LEU A 29 22.61 10.15 -29.56
C LEU A 29 22.02 9.13 -30.52
N ARG A 30 20.80 9.41 -30.98
CA ARG A 30 19.96 8.47 -31.73
C ARG A 30 20.11 8.55 -33.24
N GLU A 31 20.92 9.48 -33.73
CA GLU A 31 21.08 9.67 -35.17
C GLU A 31 21.81 8.51 -35.85
N PRO A 32 21.51 8.22 -37.13
CA PRO A 32 22.04 7.05 -37.82
C PRO A 32 23.57 6.92 -37.80
N GLU A 33 24.30 8.03 -37.72
CA GLU A 33 25.76 8.05 -37.57
C GLU A 33 26.28 7.51 -36.23
N PHE A 34 25.44 7.47 -35.19
CA PHE A 34 25.80 7.03 -33.83
C PHE A 34 25.45 5.56 -33.53
N GLU A 35 24.49 4.96 -34.26
CA GLU A 35 24.03 3.57 -34.08
C GLU A 35 25.11 2.51 -34.36
N GLY A 36 26.14 2.86 -35.14
CA GLY A 36 27.25 1.97 -35.50
C GLY A 36 26.84 0.71 -36.28
N ASP A 37 27.76 -0.25 -36.43
CA ASP A 37 27.55 -1.51 -37.16
C ASP A 37 27.05 -2.63 -36.21
N SER A 38 25.96 -2.38 -35.48
CA SER A 38 25.47 -3.29 -34.42
C SER A 38 25.47 -4.77 -34.85
N GLY A 39 25.76 -5.68 -33.90
CA GLY A 39 25.74 -7.13 -34.17
C GLY A 39 24.35 -7.71 -34.45
N ASN A 40 23.30 -6.91 -34.34
CA ASN A 40 21.90 -7.29 -34.51
C ASN A 40 21.15 -6.22 -35.34
N PRO A 41 21.47 -6.07 -36.63
CA PRO A 41 20.84 -5.05 -37.47
C PRO A 41 19.32 -5.25 -37.55
N GLY A 42 18.55 -4.16 -37.47
CA GLY A 42 17.09 -4.17 -37.54
C GLY A 42 16.35 -4.22 -36.20
N TYR A 43 17.06 -4.25 -35.07
CA TYR A 43 16.49 -4.12 -33.74
C TYR A 43 16.71 -2.72 -33.17
N SER A 44 15.71 -2.21 -32.45
CA SER A 44 15.74 -0.88 -31.84
C SER A 44 16.72 -0.82 -30.66
N SER A 45 17.49 0.25 -30.59
CA SER A 45 18.34 0.66 -29.44
C SER A 45 17.55 1.47 -28.39
N SER A 46 16.26 1.71 -28.62
CA SER A 46 15.43 2.56 -27.76
C SER A 46 15.36 2.03 -26.33
N VAL A 47 15.39 2.96 -25.38
CA VAL A 47 15.25 2.68 -23.95
C VAL A 47 14.04 3.43 -23.41
N THR A 48 13.51 2.95 -22.30
CA THR A 48 12.34 3.50 -21.62
C THR A 48 12.73 4.60 -20.63
N ALA A 49 13.93 4.53 -20.04
CA ALA A 49 14.41 5.49 -19.06
C ALA A 49 15.95 5.44 -18.92
N CYS A 50 16.56 6.55 -18.51
CA CYS A 50 17.99 6.65 -18.24
C CYS A 50 18.28 7.09 -16.80
N ILE A 51 19.25 6.48 -16.15
CA ILE A 51 19.78 6.90 -14.85
C ILE A 51 21.26 7.24 -14.99
N ASP A 52 21.54 8.53 -14.82
CA ASP A 52 22.86 9.13 -14.83
C ASP A 52 23.39 9.28 -13.41
N LEU A 53 24.34 8.43 -13.03
CA LEU A 53 25.12 8.58 -11.80
C LEU A 53 26.44 9.27 -12.15
N TRP A 54 26.49 10.59 -11.92
CA TRP A 54 27.66 11.47 -12.07
C TRP A 54 28.38 11.38 -13.43
N GLY A 55 27.62 11.45 -14.52
CA GLY A 55 28.07 11.49 -15.91
C GLY A 55 27.85 12.84 -16.60
N GLY A 56 27.81 12.82 -17.94
CA GLY A 56 27.66 14.03 -18.75
C GLY A 56 27.51 13.73 -20.23
N LEU A 57 26.88 14.66 -20.96
CA LEU A 57 26.77 14.65 -22.43
C LEU A 57 27.81 15.56 -23.10
N TYR A 58 28.52 16.40 -22.35
CA TYR A 58 29.52 17.33 -22.83
C TYR A 58 28.99 18.20 -23.98
N GLY A 59 29.68 18.19 -25.12
CA GLY A 59 29.31 18.96 -26.30
C GLY A 59 28.02 18.51 -26.98
N ASN A 60 27.42 17.39 -26.57
CA ASN A 60 26.27 16.77 -27.23
C ASN A 60 24.95 17.01 -26.50
N VAL A 61 24.90 17.94 -25.53
CA VAL A 61 23.64 18.23 -24.81
C VAL A 61 22.53 18.66 -25.77
N THR A 62 22.86 19.31 -26.90
CA THR A 62 21.87 19.72 -27.92
C THR A 62 21.13 18.58 -28.58
N GLU A 63 21.65 17.36 -28.50
CA GLU A 63 21.08 16.18 -29.14
C GLU A 63 19.88 15.59 -28.36
N ILE A 64 19.59 16.10 -27.14
CA ILE A 64 18.34 15.74 -26.46
C ILE A 64 17.18 16.42 -27.18
N ASP A 65 16.23 15.63 -27.67
CA ASP A 65 15.09 16.07 -28.45
C ASP A 65 13.74 15.89 -27.71
N PRO A 66 12.70 16.66 -28.10
CA PRO A 66 11.36 16.50 -27.51
C PRO A 66 10.81 15.08 -27.66
N GLY A 67 10.24 14.54 -26.59
CA GLY A 67 9.60 13.22 -26.58
C GLY A 67 10.55 12.04 -26.33
N GLU A 68 11.81 12.31 -26.02
CA GLU A 68 12.81 11.31 -25.64
C GLU A 68 12.63 10.78 -24.20
N PRO A 69 13.30 9.66 -23.85
CA PRO A 69 13.14 9.00 -22.55
C PRO A 69 13.46 9.93 -21.37
N PRO A 70 12.76 9.78 -20.22
CA PRO A 70 13.07 10.55 -19.02
C PRO A 70 14.46 10.20 -18.46
N VAL A 71 15.07 11.15 -17.73
CA VAL A 71 16.36 10.94 -17.04
C VAL A 71 16.35 11.28 -15.55
N LEU A 72 16.92 10.40 -14.73
CA LEU A 72 17.31 10.67 -13.35
C LEU A 72 18.78 11.02 -13.32
N ILE A 73 19.13 12.17 -12.72
CA ILE A 73 20.51 12.68 -12.65
C ILE A 73 20.89 12.81 -11.18
N ILE A 74 21.94 12.11 -10.76
CA ILE A 74 22.49 12.16 -9.41
C ILE A 74 23.95 12.56 -9.50
N HIS A 75 24.32 13.70 -8.91
CA HIS A 75 25.65 14.28 -9.14
C HIS A 75 26.19 15.02 -7.92
N GLY A 76 27.48 14.83 -7.60
CA GLY A 76 28.14 15.56 -6.51
C GLY A 76 28.42 17.02 -6.86
N THR A 77 28.07 17.97 -5.98
CA THR A 77 28.27 19.41 -6.25
C THR A 77 29.74 19.84 -6.25
N GLU A 78 30.63 19.03 -5.66
CA GLU A 78 32.09 19.25 -5.63
C GLU A 78 32.87 18.23 -6.49
N ASP A 79 32.21 17.61 -7.47
CA ASP A 79 32.86 16.66 -8.39
C ASP A 79 33.93 17.34 -9.25
N LYS A 80 35.19 16.88 -9.09
CA LYS A 80 36.38 17.39 -9.80
C LYS A 80 36.78 16.55 -11.01
N VAL A 81 36.08 15.46 -11.27
CA VAL A 81 36.35 14.53 -12.39
C VAL A 81 35.34 14.78 -13.51
N VAL A 82 34.05 14.73 -13.18
CA VAL A 82 32.96 15.12 -14.08
C VAL A 82 32.28 16.33 -13.45
N PRO A 83 32.50 17.55 -13.95
CA PRO A 83 31.97 18.75 -13.32
C PRO A 83 30.46 18.71 -13.15
N TYR A 84 29.95 19.15 -12.01
CA TYR A 84 28.51 19.25 -11.73
C TYR A 84 27.72 20.04 -12.80
N SER A 85 28.40 20.95 -13.52
CA SER A 85 27.81 21.67 -14.65
C SER A 85 27.28 20.76 -15.77
N GLU A 86 27.79 19.53 -15.89
CA GLU A 86 27.25 18.55 -16.85
C GLU A 86 25.80 18.17 -16.50
N ALA A 87 25.52 17.88 -15.23
CA ALA A 87 24.17 17.62 -14.73
C ALA A 87 23.25 18.84 -14.91
N GLU A 88 23.76 20.05 -14.68
CA GLU A 88 23.02 21.29 -14.90
C GLU A 88 22.69 21.51 -16.39
N ASN A 89 23.64 21.21 -17.28
CA ASN A 89 23.45 21.38 -18.72
C ASN A 89 22.39 20.40 -19.26
N ILE A 90 22.44 19.14 -18.87
CA ILE A 90 21.43 18.13 -19.23
C ILE A 90 20.06 18.58 -18.71
N SER A 91 19.97 18.96 -17.44
CA SER A 91 18.73 19.41 -16.80
C SER A 91 18.11 20.60 -17.52
N ARG A 92 18.93 21.61 -17.85
CA ARG A 92 18.48 22.81 -18.59
C ARG A 92 17.93 22.44 -19.96
N ARG A 93 18.62 21.56 -20.69
CA ARG A 93 18.14 21.13 -22.00
C ARG A 93 16.83 20.35 -21.89
N CYS A 94 16.73 19.40 -20.97
CA CYS A 94 15.50 18.64 -20.74
C CYS A 94 14.32 19.58 -20.44
N GLU A 95 14.53 20.60 -19.62
CA GLU A 95 13.54 21.66 -19.35
C GLU A 95 13.15 22.43 -20.63
N GLU A 96 14.13 22.83 -21.46
CA GLU A 96 13.91 23.56 -22.71
C GLU A 96 13.06 22.77 -23.74
N VAL A 97 13.27 21.45 -23.85
CA VAL A 97 12.57 20.60 -24.83
C VAL A 97 11.36 19.84 -24.29
N GLY A 98 11.09 19.94 -22.98
CA GLY A 98 9.98 19.26 -22.33
C GLY A 98 10.21 17.76 -22.10
N VAL A 99 11.46 17.31 -22.06
CA VAL A 99 11.82 15.95 -21.60
C VAL A 99 11.81 15.94 -20.08
N TYR A 100 11.16 14.94 -19.49
CA TYR A 100 11.10 14.84 -18.03
C TYR A 100 12.49 14.49 -17.46
N TYR A 101 12.92 15.25 -16.46
CA TYR A 101 14.13 14.96 -15.71
C TYR A 101 13.90 15.08 -14.20
N SER A 102 14.72 14.39 -13.42
CA SER A 102 14.83 14.58 -11.97
C SER A 102 16.29 14.76 -11.60
N LEU A 103 16.68 15.96 -11.16
CA LEU A 103 18.04 16.27 -10.73
C LEU A 103 18.15 16.20 -9.21
N HIS A 104 19.10 15.40 -8.71
CA HIS A 104 19.43 15.25 -7.31
C HIS A 104 20.89 15.63 -7.06
N PRO A 105 21.16 16.88 -6.65
CA PRO A 105 22.49 17.32 -6.27
C PRO A 105 22.89 16.71 -4.92
N LEU A 106 24.06 16.09 -4.86
CA LEU A 106 24.65 15.61 -3.62
C LEU A 106 25.58 16.69 -3.07
N GLU A 107 25.03 17.54 -2.21
CA GLU A 107 25.73 18.71 -1.67
C GLU A 107 27.03 18.31 -0.96
N GLY A 108 28.15 18.95 -1.32
CA GLY A 108 29.49 18.69 -0.79
C GLY A 108 30.13 17.37 -1.24
N ALA A 109 29.47 16.58 -2.09
CA ALA A 109 30.01 15.30 -2.56
C ALA A 109 30.94 15.48 -3.77
N GLY A 110 32.00 14.68 -3.82
CA GLY A 110 32.91 14.56 -4.97
C GLY A 110 32.45 13.50 -5.98
N HIS A 111 33.39 13.05 -6.83
CA HIS A 111 33.12 12.01 -7.82
C HIS A 111 32.84 10.65 -7.19
N ALA A 112 31.85 9.92 -7.74
CA ALA A 112 31.47 8.58 -7.31
C ALA A 112 31.21 8.46 -5.79
N PRO A 113 30.25 9.23 -5.22
CA PRO A 113 29.95 9.28 -3.79
C PRO A 113 29.16 8.05 -3.32
N TRP A 114 29.70 6.85 -3.54
CA TRP A 114 29.08 5.59 -3.16
C TRP A 114 28.88 5.44 -1.65
N ASP A 115 29.60 6.21 -0.84
CA ASP A 115 29.38 6.33 0.60
C ASP A 115 28.01 6.91 0.95
N ARG A 116 27.36 7.61 0.01
CA ARG A 116 25.99 8.17 0.14
C ARG A 116 24.92 7.30 -0.55
N TYR A 117 25.22 6.05 -0.84
CA TYR A 117 24.31 5.14 -1.55
C TYR A 117 22.91 5.03 -0.93
N GLU A 118 22.80 5.03 0.40
CA GLU A 118 21.50 4.98 1.10
C GLU A 118 20.62 6.20 0.81
N GLU A 119 21.22 7.34 0.44
CA GLU A 119 20.51 8.57 0.12
C GLU A 119 19.89 8.53 -1.28
N PHE A 120 20.63 8.04 -2.27
CA PHE A 120 20.20 8.13 -3.67
C PHE A 120 19.55 6.85 -4.22
N LEU A 121 19.68 5.70 -3.55
CA LEU A 121 19.00 4.49 -3.96
C LEU A 121 17.46 4.63 -4.01
N PRO A 122 16.79 5.26 -3.04
CA PRO A 122 15.34 5.46 -3.12
C PRO A 122 14.90 6.21 -4.38
N TRP A 123 15.68 7.19 -4.83
CA TRP A 123 15.41 7.95 -6.06
C TRP A 123 15.53 7.07 -7.30
N ILE A 124 16.54 6.20 -7.36
CA ILE A 124 16.72 5.21 -8.42
C ILE A 124 15.51 4.27 -8.50
N LEU A 125 15.06 3.73 -7.36
CA LEU A 125 13.95 2.80 -7.31
C LEU A 125 12.61 3.44 -7.69
N ASP A 126 12.31 4.64 -7.17
CA ASP A 126 11.10 5.39 -7.51
C ASP A 126 11.03 5.68 -9.03
N PHE A 127 12.17 6.10 -9.60
CA PHE A 127 12.27 6.42 -11.01
C PHE A 127 12.05 5.19 -11.91
N LEU A 128 12.69 4.06 -11.60
CA LEU A 128 12.49 2.80 -12.33
C LEU A 128 11.06 2.27 -12.18
N TYR A 129 10.47 2.37 -10.99
CA TYR A 129 9.09 1.94 -10.79
C TYR A 129 8.12 2.76 -11.65
N LYS A 130 8.29 4.08 -11.64
CA LYS A 130 7.44 5.01 -12.38
C LYS A 130 7.50 4.81 -13.89
N TYR A 131 8.70 4.61 -14.45
CA TYR A 131 8.90 4.63 -15.90
C TYR A 131 9.11 3.27 -16.54
N CYS A 132 9.58 2.26 -15.81
CA CYS A 132 9.81 0.92 -16.36
C CYS A 132 8.82 -0.11 -15.84
N ALA A 133 8.35 -0.02 -14.59
CA ALA A 133 7.42 -1.00 -14.04
C ALA A 133 5.93 -0.71 -14.36
N ARG A 134 5.55 0.56 -14.47
CA ARG A 134 4.14 0.97 -14.64
C ARG A 134 3.65 0.75 -16.08
N LYS A 135 2.58 -0.02 -16.26
CA LYS A 135 1.87 -0.19 -17.54
C LYS A 135 0.76 0.85 -17.60
N GLU A 136 0.91 1.91 -18.39
CA GLU A 136 -0.27 2.72 -18.73
C GLU A 136 -1.07 1.97 -19.81
N SER A 137 -2.15 1.31 -19.39
CA SER A 137 -3.27 0.96 -20.29
C SER A 137 -4.58 0.99 -19.52
N ILE A 138 -5.56 1.61 -20.17
CA ILE A 138 -6.96 1.78 -19.77
C ILE A 138 -7.63 0.38 -19.68
N TRP A 139 -8.21 0.05 -18.51
CA TRP A 139 -9.16 -1.04 -18.18
C TRP A 139 -8.69 -2.52 -18.04
N PRO A 140 -9.38 -3.33 -17.20
CA PRO A 140 -9.50 -3.24 -15.75
C PRO A 140 -8.37 -4.02 -15.06
N LEU A 141 -8.12 -3.74 -13.79
CA LEU A 141 -7.25 -4.56 -12.95
C LEU A 141 -7.77 -6.00 -12.92
N GLN A 142 -7.10 -6.92 -13.62
CA GLN A 142 -7.09 -8.31 -13.17
C GLN A 142 -6.24 -8.34 -11.90
N SER A 143 -6.93 -8.60 -10.79
CA SER A 143 -6.40 -9.04 -9.51
C SER A 143 -5.15 -9.91 -9.71
N THR A 144 -3.98 -9.36 -9.41
CA THR A 144 -2.87 -10.18 -8.90
C THR A 144 -2.99 -10.17 -7.39
N THR A 145 -3.95 -10.92 -6.85
CA THR A 145 -3.98 -11.16 -5.42
C THR A 145 -4.15 -12.63 -5.12
N LYS A 146 -3.51 -13.01 -4.02
CA LYS A 146 -3.77 -14.20 -3.20
C LYS A 146 -5.27 -14.41 -2.88
N TYR A 147 -6.14 -13.44 -3.17
CA TYR A 147 -7.58 -13.46 -2.91
C TYR A 147 -8.37 -13.83 -4.15
N LYS A 148 -9.33 -14.76 -4.00
CA LYS A 148 -10.11 -15.36 -5.10
C LYS A 148 -10.85 -14.34 -5.98
N ASN A 149 -11.24 -13.18 -5.44
CA ASN A 149 -12.06 -12.17 -6.14
C ASN A 149 -11.50 -10.75 -5.91
N SER A 150 -11.68 -9.87 -6.91
CA SER A 150 -11.33 -8.44 -6.82
C SER A 150 -12.38 -7.63 -6.04
N PHE A 151 -12.04 -6.46 -5.49
CA PHE A 151 -13.03 -5.58 -4.82
C PHE A 151 -14.26 -5.31 -5.69
N TRP A 152 -14.07 -5.05 -6.99
CA TRP A 152 -15.19 -4.79 -7.91
C TRP A 152 -16.11 -5.99 -8.12
N GLU A 153 -15.56 -7.20 -8.11
CA GLU A 153 -16.35 -8.42 -8.25
C GLU A 153 -17.18 -8.65 -7.00
N GLU A 154 -16.60 -8.47 -5.82
CA GLU A 154 -17.34 -8.58 -4.56
C GLU A 154 -18.37 -7.46 -4.41
N LEU A 155 -18.04 -6.23 -4.81
CA LEU A 155 -18.97 -5.10 -4.83
C LEU A 155 -20.15 -5.35 -5.79
N ALA A 156 -19.89 -5.91 -6.97
CA ALA A 156 -20.92 -6.18 -7.97
C ALA A 156 -21.84 -7.35 -7.58
N ASN A 157 -21.34 -8.29 -6.77
CA ASN A 157 -22.10 -9.45 -6.30
C ASN A 157 -22.78 -9.23 -4.94
N ALA A 158 -22.42 -8.18 -4.21
CA ALA A 158 -23.05 -7.87 -2.93
C ALA A 158 -24.49 -7.40 -3.12
N GLU A 159 -25.41 -7.94 -2.33
CA GLU A 159 -26.78 -7.42 -2.19
C GLU A 159 -26.85 -6.41 -1.05
N ILE A 160 -26.13 -6.68 0.04
CA ILE A 160 -26.09 -5.83 1.24
C ILE A 160 -24.64 -5.47 1.61
N ILE A 161 -24.37 -4.17 1.69
CA ILE A 161 -23.12 -3.65 2.26
C ILE A 161 -23.42 -2.99 3.60
N MET A 162 -22.59 -3.31 4.60
CA MET A 162 -22.64 -2.66 5.90
C MET A 162 -21.36 -1.86 6.14
N TRP A 163 -21.51 -0.57 6.38
CA TRP A 163 -20.39 0.32 6.68
C TRP A 163 -20.39 0.73 8.16
N PHE A 164 -19.21 0.71 8.78
CA PHE A 164 -19.00 1.09 10.17
C PHE A 164 -18.04 2.27 10.30
N GLY A 165 -18.54 3.36 10.89
CA GLY A 165 -17.77 4.52 11.30
C GLY A 165 -17.94 4.84 12.79
N ALA A 166 -17.13 5.77 13.29
CA ALA A 166 -17.27 6.23 14.68
C ALA A 166 -18.30 7.37 14.76
N HIS A 167 -18.24 8.29 13.82
CA HIS A 167 -19.02 9.52 13.80
C HIS A 167 -20.10 9.51 12.71
N PRO A 168 -21.16 10.33 12.86
CA PRO A 168 -22.27 10.39 11.90
C PRO A 168 -21.96 11.03 10.54
N ASP A 169 -20.70 11.27 10.21
CA ASP A 169 -20.26 11.90 8.96
C ASP A 169 -19.12 11.12 8.29
N ASP A 170 -18.68 10.02 8.91
CA ASP A 170 -17.54 9.27 8.40
C ASP A 170 -17.85 8.59 7.03
N GLU A 171 -19.11 8.47 6.61
CA GLU A 171 -19.43 7.85 5.31
C GLU A 171 -18.92 8.68 4.12
N LEU A 172 -18.58 9.95 4.37
CA LEU A 172 -17.98 10.87 3.40
C LEU A 172 -16.70 10.30 2.77
N TYR A 173 -15.94 9.49 3.49
CA TYR A 173 -14.67 8.93 2.99
C TYR A 173 -14.89 7.92 1.85
N THR A 174 -16.04 7.25 1.82
CA THR A 174 -16.38 6.16 0.88
C THR A 174 -17.65 6.47 0.05
N ALA A 175 -18.07 7.74 0.05
CA ALA A 175 -19.32 8.19 -0.55
C ALA A 175 -19.43 7.90 -2.06
N GLY A 176 -18.31 7.89 -2.80
CA GLY A 176 -18.32 7.61 -4.24
C GLY A 176 -18.70 6.17 -4.53
N VAL A 177 -18.06 5.22 -3.83
CA VAL A 177 -18.40 3.79 -3.90
C VAL A 177 -19.82 3.51 -3.39
N PHE A 178 -20.25 4.13 -2.29
CA PHE A 178 -21.61 3.96 -1.77
C PHE A 178 -22.67 4.48 -2.73
N GLY A 179 -22.41 5.62 -3.37
CA GLY A 179 -23.27 6.14 -4.43
C GLY A 179 -23.40 5.11 -5.55
N TYR A 180 -22.29 4.62 -6.09
CA TYR A 180 -22.33 3.61 -7.16
C TYR A 180 -23.09 2.34 -6.77
N PHE A 181 -22.78 1.78 -5.59
CA PHE A 181 -23.42 0.56 -5.11
C PHE A 181 -24.94 0.72 -4.98
N THR A 182 -25.40 1.81 -4.37
CA THR A 182 -26.84 2.02 -4.11
C THR A 182 -27.59 2.53 -5.34
N ARG A 183 -26.96 3.40 -6.14
CA ARG A 183 -27.61 4.12 -7.25
C ARG A 183 -27.53 3.36 -8.56
N ASP A 184 -26.41 2.71 -8.83
CA ASP A 184 -26.16 2.04 -10.11
C ASP A 184 -26.38 0.54 -9.99
N LEU A 185 -25.80 -0.09 -8.96
CA LEU A 185 -25.96 -1.52 -8.71
C LEU A 185 -27.26 -1.88 -7.98
N LYS A 186 -27.96 -0.89 -7.41
CA LYS A 186 -29.22 -1.07 -6.67
C LYS A 186 -29.10 -1.96 -5.43
N GLY A 187 -27.90 -2.03 -4.85
CA GLY A 187 -27.68 -2.73 -3.58
C GLY A 187 -28.21 -1.96 -2.37
N HIS A 188 -28.39 -2.68 -1.26
CA HIS A 188 -28.88 -2.11 0.00
C HIS A 188 -27.73 -1.76 0.93
N LEU A 189 -27.65 -0.50 1.35
CA LEU A 189 -26.60 0.00 2.22
C LEU A 189 -27.10 0.16 3.65
N VAL A 190 -26.30 -0.31 4.60
CA VAL A 190 -26.50 -0.08 6.05
C VAL A 190 -25.33 0.76 6.55
N ILE A 191 -25.61 1.95 7.04
CA ILE A 191 -24.63 2.92 7.53
C ILE A 191 -24.68 2.92 9.06
N ILE A 192 -23.57 2.63 9.72
CA ILE A 192 -23.49 2.51 11.17
C ILE A 192 -22.51 3.54 11.72
N SER A 193 -22.95 4.37 12.65
CA SER A 193 -22.06 5.18 13.49
C SER A 193 -22.11 4.70 14.94
N LEU A 194 -20.93 4.62 15.57
CA LEU A 194 -20.84 4.29 16.99
C LEU A 194 -21.53 5.36 17.84
N TYR A 195 -21.20 6.62 17.60
CA TYR A 195 -21.69 7.74 18.38
C TYR A 195 -22.92 8.39 17.75
N HIS A 196 -23.77 8.94 18.61
CA HIS A 196 -24.89 9.77 18.23
C HIS A 196 -24.51 11.25 18.41
N ASN A 197 -24.85 12.06 17.41
CA ASN A 197 -24.82 13.51 17.52
C ASN A 197 -26.13 14.10 16.99
N PRO A 198 -26.99 14.69 17.86
CA PRO A 198 -28.29 15.23 17.47
C PRO A 198 -28.23 16.27 16.35
N LYS A 199 -27.09 16.96 16.17
CA LYS A 199 -26.91 17.96 15.12
C LYS A 199 -26.91 17.34 13.72
N PHE A 200 -26.48 16.09 13.59
CA PHE A 200 -26.32 15.42 12.30
C PHE A 200 -27.53 14.56 11.91
N VAL A 201 -28.54 14.39 12.77
CA VAL A 201 -29.68 13.49 12.52
C VAL A 201 -30.42 13.83 11.21
N GLU A 202 -30.63 15.11 10.93
CA GLU A 202 -31.25 15.55 9.67
C GLU A 202 -30.35 15.22 8.47
N SER A 203 -29.06 15.58 8.52
CA SER A 203 -28.09 15.26 7.47
C SER A 203 -27.90 13.76 7.25
N ASN A 204 -27.94 12.94 8.31
CA ASN A 204 -27.91 11.48 8.21
C ASN A 204 -29.15 10.95 7.48
N GLY A 205 -30.33 11.53 7.74
CA GLY A 205 -31.55 11.19 7.02
C GLY A 205 -31.44 11.55 5.54
N MET A 206 -30.90 12.73 5.22
CA MET A 206 -30.68 13.18 3.84
C MET A 206 -29.63 12.34 3.11
N SER A 207 -28.52 11.96 3.78
CA SER A 207 -27.47 11.13 3.18
C SER A 207 -27.99 9.72 2.91
N ALA A 208 -28.73 9.15 3.87
CA ALA A 208 -29.40 7.85 3.71
C ALA A 208 -30.43 7.84 2.58
N GLU A 209 -31.31 8.83 2.51
CA GLU A 209 -32.30 8.97 1.44
C GLU A 209 -31.61 9.09 0.07
N PHE A 210 -30.56 9.90 -0.01
CA PHE A 210 -29.79 10.05 -1.25
C PHE A 210 -29.11 8.75 -1.68
N LEU A 211 -28.50 8.02 -0.72
CA LEU A 211 -27.84 6.72 -0.92
C LEU A 211 -28.86 5.57 -1.02
N GLY A 212 -29.91 5.76 -1.81
CA GLY A 212 -30.87 4.69 -2.15
C GLY A 212 -31.83 4.32 -1.03
N GLY A 213 -31.98 5.13 0.02
CA GLY A 213 -32.79 4.78 1.19
C GLY A 213 -32.05 3.84 2.14
N ALA A 214 -30.76 4.08 2.35
CA ALA A 214 -29.92 3.32 3.26
C ALA A 214 -30.46 3.31 4.69
N ASP A 215 -30.21 2.23 5.43
CA ASP A 215 -30.53 2.19 6.86
C ASP A 215 -29.42 2.90 7.65
N TYR A 216 -29.73 4.02 8.30
CA TYR A 216 -28.76 4.76 9.12
C TYR A 216 -28.94 4.44 10.61
N ILE A 217 -27.98 3.70 11.18
CA ILE A 217 -28.00 3.20 12.55
C ILE A 217 -26.98 3.94 13.40
N ARG A 218 -27.43 4.43 14.56
CA ARG A 218 -26.57 5.07 15.57
C ARG A 218 -26.56 4.19 16.82
N ILE A 219 -25.44 3.51 17.09
CA ILE A 219 -25.36 2.52 18.17
C ILE A 219 -25.64 3.17 19.54
N GLU A 220 -25.01 4.31 19.85
CA GLU A 220 -25.25 5.04 21.10
C GLU A 220 -26.74 5.42 21.29
N GLU A 221 -27.45 5.77 20.21
CA GLU A 221 -28.88 6.08 20.23
C GLU A 221 -29.72 4.83 20.49
N GLN A 222 -29.49 3.74 19.73
CA GLN A 222 -30.24 2.48 19.87
C GLN A 222 -30.08 1.84 21.24
N MET A 223 -28.87 1.91 21.81
CA MET A 223 -28.59 1.36 23.13
C MET A 223 -29.19 2.20 24.26
N GLY A 224 -29.58 3.45 24.00
CA GLY A 224 -30.19 4.35 24.99
C GLY A 224 -29.24 4.75 26.13
N LYS A 225 -27.92 4.68 25.92
CA LYS A 225 -26.89 4.96 26.93
C LYS A 225 -25.72 5.71 26.33
N GLN A 226 -25.19 6.68 27.07
CA GLN A 226 -24.02 7.44 26.65
C GLN A 226 -22.77 6.54 26.63
N LEU A 227 -22.06 6.52 25.51
CA LEU A 227 -20.86 5.72 25.32
C LEU A 227 -19.58 6.54 25.59
N PRO A 228 -18.54 5.91 26.15
CA PRO A 228 -17.24 6.56 26.34
C PRO A 228 -16.61 6.91 24.99
N ARG A 229 -15.88 8.03 24.97
CA ARG A 229 -15.22 8.55 23.76
C ARG A 229 -13.73 8.63 24.00
N CYS A 230 -12.95 8.00 23.13
CA CYS A 230 -11.50 8.16 23.15
C CYS A 230 -11.15 9.60 22.75
N LYS A 231 -10.55 10.36 23.67
CA LYS A 231 -10.11 11.75 23.40
C LYS A 231 -8.61 11.84 23.14
N LYS A 232 -7.85 10.87 23.64
CA LYS A 232 -6.40 10.79 23.52
C LYS A 232 -5.98 9.34 23.32
N TRP A 233 -4.93 9.13 22.53
CA TRP A 233 -4.40 7.80 22.21
C TRP A 233 -4.05 6.94 23.43
N ASN A 234 -3.64 7.56 24.54
CA ASN A 234 -3.33 6.83 25.78
C ASN A 234 -4.57 6.32 26.53
N GLN A 235 -5.78 6.61 26.05
CA GLN A 235 -7.05 6.12 26.58
C GLN A 235 -7.63 4.99 25.72
N LEU A 236 -6.94 4.60 24.64
CA LEU A 236 -7.51 3.72 23.62
C LEU A 236 -8.00 2.40 24.21
N ASP A 237 -7.12 1.69 24.94
CA ASP A 237 -7.42 0.36 25.48
C ASP A 237 -8.51 0.43 26.56
N GLU A 238 -8.41 1.39 27.50
CA GLU A 238 -9.42 1.62 28.55
C GLU A 238 -10.82 1.88 27.96
N VAL A 239 -10.90 2.67 26.87
CA VAL A 239 -12.17 2.97 26.22
C VAL A 239 -12.72 1.76 25.47
N ILE A 240 -11.86 0.91 24.90
CA ILE A 240 -12.28 -0.34 24.25
C ILE A 240 -12.90 -1.28 25.27
N GLU A 241 -12.19 -1.55 26.38
CA GLU A 241 -12.69 -2.37 27.49
C GLU A 241 -14.05 -1.85 27.99
N GLU A 242 -14.19 -0.54 28.21
CA GLU A 242 -15.45 0.05 28.67
C GLU A 242 -16.59 -0.08 27.62
N LEU A 243 -16.29 0.03 26.32
CA LEU A 243 -17.27 -0.19 25.25
C LEU A 243 -17.72 -1.65 25.19
N GLU A 244 -16.81 -2.60 25.37
CA GLU A 244 -17.12 -4.03 25.45
C GLU A 244 -17.99 -4.36 26.67
N GLU A 245 -17.63 -3.88 27.86
CA GLU A 245 -18.43 -4.06 29.08
C GLU A 245 -19.84 -3.49 28.93
N ARG A 246 -19.99 -2.41 28.14
CA ARG A 246 -21.29 -1.81 27.81
C ARG A 246 -22.06 -2.60 26.76
N GLY A 247 -21.49 -3.66 26.18
CA GLY A 247 -22.12 -4.56 25.22
C GLY A 247 -22.10 -4.03 23.78
N VAL A 248 -21.17 -3.15 23.43
CA VAL A 248 -21.10 -2.57 22.07
C VAL A 248 -20.71 -3.64 21.05
N LYS A 249 -19.69 -4.47 21.33
CA LYS A 249 -19.27 -5.57 20.44
C LYS A 249 -20.42 -6.55 20.19
N ASP A 250 -21.14 -6.93 21.23
CA ASP A 250 -22.34 -7.77 21.13
C ASP A 250 -23.43 -7.14 20.25
N HIS A 251 -23.64 -5.83 20.37
CA HIS A 251 -24.61 -5.10 19.55
C HIS A 251 -24.20 -5.07 18.07
N ILE A 252 -22.91 -4.83 17.78
CA ILE A 252 -22.34 -4.92 16.43
C ILE A 252 -22.60 -6.31 15.85
N ARG A 253 -22.29 -7.37 16.61
CA ARG A 253 -22.53 -8.75 16.21
C ARG A 253 -24.01 -9.02 15.89
N GLN A 254 -24.91 -8.54 16.74
CA GLN A 254 -26.36 -8.67 16.51
C GLN A 254 -26.82 -7.96 15.23
N LEU A 255 -26.31 -6.76 14.96
CA LEU A 255 -26.60 -6.04 13.71
C LEU A 255 -26.11 -6.82 12.48
N ILE A 256 -24.89 -7.33 12.50
CA ILE A 256 -24.34 -8.14 11.40
C ILE A 256 -25.20 -9.40 11.18
N MET A 257 -25.58 -10.10 12.25
CA MET A 257 -26.45 -11.29 12.16
C MET A 257 -27.88 -10.96 11.67
N GLN A 258 -28.38 -9.77 12.00
CA GLN A 258 -29.71 -9.31 11.60
C GLN A 258 -29.76 -9.00 10.10
N TYR A 259 -28.82 -8.20 9.61
CA TYR A 259 -28.79 -7.75 8.22
C TYR A 259 -28.13 -8.74 7.27
N LYS A 260 -27.22 -9.58 7.77
CA LYS A 260 -26.46 -10.58 7.00
C LYS A 260 -25.78 -9.96 5.76
N PRO A 261 -24.88 -8.97 5.97
CA PRO A 261 -24.22 -8.31 4.84
C PRO A 261 -23.32 -9.29 4.09
N ASP A 262 -23.22 -9.11 2.78
CA ASP A 262 -22.24 -9.81 1.94
C ASP A 262 -20.84 -9.20 2.12
N MET A 263 -20.81 -7.88 2.37
CA MET A 263 -19.58 -7.12 2.56
C MET A 263 -19.71 -6.14 3.72
N VAL A 264 -18.65 -6.07 4.53
CA VAL A 264 -18.47 -5.09 5.60
C VAL A 264 -17.29 -4.18 5.26
N ILE A 265 -17.47 -2.88 5.47
CA ILE A 265 -16.43 -1.87 5.27
C ILE A 265 -16.28 -1.06 6.56
N GLY A 266 -15.07 -0.98 7.09
CA GLY A 266 -14.75 -0.24 8.33
C GLY A 266 -13.43 0.50 8.24
N PHE A 267 -13.01 1.13 9.34
CA PHE A 267 -11.65 1.70 9.45
C PHE A 267 -10.61 0.63 9.79
N GLU A 268 -9.33 0.90 9.53
CA GLU A 268 -8.24 0.02 9.95
C GLU A 268 -8.04 0.04 11.48
N SER A 269 -8.01 -1.13 12.13
CA SER A 269 -7.91 -1.26 13.59
C SER A 269 -6.52 -1.03 14.20
N THR A 270 -5.46 -1.05 13.39
CA THR A 270 -4.09 -0.83 13.90
C THR A 270 -3.78 0.66 14.04
N ASN A 271 -4.19 1.47 13.07
CA ASN A 271 -3.76 2.86 12.96
C ASN A 271 -4.88 3.83 12.51
N GLY A 272 -6.07 3.31 12.18
CA GLY A 272 -7.24 4.07 11.73
C GLY A 272 -6.96 4.96 10.53
N PHE A 273 -7.90 5.86 10.24
CA PHE A 273 -7.60 7.16 9.66
C PHE A 273 -6.84 7.95 10.76
N ARG A 274 -5.51 8.11 10.64
CA ARG A 274 -4.54 8.57 11.71
C ARG A 274 -4.83 9.89 12.48
N HIS A 275 -6.00 10.47 12.33
CA HIS A 275 -6.45 11.69 13.00
C HIS A 275 -7.37 11.44 14.21
N SER A 276 -7.95 10.25 14.38
CA SER A 276 -8.90 9.99 15.48
C SER A 276 -8.76 8.60 16.12
N CYS A 277 -8.55 8.56 17.44
CA CYS A 277 -8.56 7.30 18.18
C CYS A 277 -9.96 6.68 18.31
N GLN A 278 -11.03 7.46 18.08
CA GLN A 278 -12.40 6.94 18.04
C GLN A 278 -12.66 6.02 16.82
N HIS A 279 -11.98 6.27 15.70
CA HIS A 279 -12.02 5.36 14.54
C HIS A 279 -11.39 4.01 14.89
N VAL A 280 -10.28 4.04 15.62
CA VAL A 280 -9.58 2.82 16.04
C VAL A 280 -10.40 2.02 17.06
N THR A 281 -11.09 2.68 18.00
CA THR A 281 -11.94 1.97 18.97
C THR A 281 -13.05 1.17 18.28
N VAL A 282 -13.77 1.77 17.32
CA VAL A 282 -14.86 1.04 16.62
C VAL A 282 -14.30 -0.03 15.69
N ALA A 283 -13.17 0.21 15.04
CA ALA A 283 -12.52 -0.76 14.16
C ALA A 283 -12.08 -2.02 14.92
N LYS A 284 -11.46 -1.88 16.11
CA LYS A 284 -11.07 -3.04 16.94
C LYS A 284 -12.27 -3.88 17.37
N LEU A 285 -13.35 -3.23 17.84
CA LEU A 285 -14.59 -3.93 18.21
C LEU A 285 -15.23 -4.65 17.01
N LEU A 286 -15.15 -4.06 15.81
CA LEU A 286 -15.67 -4.67 14.59
C LEU A 286 -14.85 -5.88 14.15
N ASP A 287 -13.51 -5.77 14.17
CA ASP A 287 -12.60 -6.86 13.85
C ASP A 287 -12.91 -8.08 14.72
N GLU A 288 -12.96 -7.88 16.04
CA GLU A 288 -13.26 -8.96 16.99
C GLU A 288 -14.65 -9.55 16.77
N ALA A 289 -15.67 -8.72 16.51
CA ALA A 289 -17.02 -9.21 16.23
C ALA A 289 -17.07 -10.08 14.97
N LEU A 290 -16.36 -9.70 13.90
CA LEU A 290 -16.29 -10.47 12.65
C LEU A 290 -15.50 -11.77 12.81
N LEU A 291 -14.43 -11.75 13.62
CA LEU A 291 -13.67 -12.94 13.99
C LEU A 291 -14.55 -13.97 14.72
N GLU A 292 -15.31 -13.56 15.74
CA GLU A 292 -16.25 -14.43 16.45
C GLU A 292 -17.34 -15.00 15.52
N LEU A 293 -17.82 -14.21 14.54
CA LEU A 293 -18.84 -14.66 13.59
C LEU A 293 -18.28 -15.67 12.57
N ARG A 294 -16.99 -15.57 12.22
CA ARG A 294 -16.31 -16.54 11.35
C ARG A 294 -16.26 -17.92 11.99
N GLU A 295 -15.94 -18.02 13.27
CA GLU A 295 -15.93 -19.30 14.01
C GLU A 295 -17.28 -20.03 13.91
N ASN A 296 -18.35 -19.29 13.66
CA ASN A 296 -19.71 -19.79 13.44
C ASN A 296 -20.05 -20.04 11.94
N ASN A 297 -19.05 -20.16 11.07
CA ASN A 297 -19.16 -20.41 9.62
C ASN A 297 -19.92 -19.33 8.83
N ILE A 298 -19.89 -18.07 9.27
CA ILE A 298 -20.43 -16.95 8.49
C ILE A 298 -19.28 -16.35 7.67
N SER A 299 -19.36 -16.45 6.34
CA SER A 299 -18.38 -15.87 5.42
C SER A 299 -18.87 -14.50 4.95
N ILE A 300 -18.08 -13.46 5.25
CA ILE A 300 -18.37 -12.06 4.90
C ILE A 300 -17.09 -11.46 4.32
N SER A 301 -17.22 -10.74 3.21
CA SER A 301 -16.10 -9.95 2.67
C SER A 301 -15.81 -8.76 3.57
N TYR A 302 -14.57 -8.59 4.03
CA TYR A 302 -14.21 -7.51 4.95
C TYR A 302 -13.09 -6.62 4.39
N TYR A 303 -13.33 -5.30 4.41
CA TYR A 303 -12.40 -4.29 3.91
C TYR A 303 -12.23 -3.12 4.88
N TYR A 304 -10.99 -2.65 4.99
CA TYR A 304 -10.70 -1.34 5.56
C TYR A 304 -10.79 -0.26 4.48
N THR A 305 -11.42 0.87 4.80
CA THR A 305 -11.27 2.15 4.10
C THR A 305 -10.01 2.85 4.60
N LEU A 306 -9.23 3.43 3.68
CA LEU A 306 -7.93 4.02 3.98
C LEU A 306 -7.84 5.50 3.56
N ASN A 307 -7.17 6.30 4.40
CA ASN A 307 -6.76 7.65 4.07
C ASN A 307 -5.47 7.65 3.25
N ARG A 308 -5.56 7.74 1.93
CA ARG A 308 -4.37 7.87 1.06
C ARG A 308 -4.39 9.15 0.22
N ASP A 309 -5.29 10.05 0.54
CA ASP A 309 -5.39 11.37 -0.08
C ASP A 309 -4.89 12.44 0.91
N PRO A 310 -3.74 13.10 0.62
CA PRO A 310 -3.19 14.10 1.51
C PRO A 310 -4.08 15.35 1.64
N GLY A 311 -5.06 15.54 0.77
CA GLY A 311 -5.98 16.69 0.81
C GLY A 311 -6.94 16.69 2.00
N TRP A 312 -7.21 15.54 2.62
CA TRP A 312 -8.06 15.47 3.82
C TRP A 312 -7.39 16.05 5.05
N PHE A 313 -6.21 15.52 5.41
CA PHE A 313 -5.57 15.77 6.70
C PHE A 313 -4.06 15.97 6.62
N GLY A 314 -3.50 16.12 5.42
CA GLY A 314 -2.05 16.19 5.20
C GLY A 314 -1.39 14.82 4.99
N PRO A 315 -0.20 14.78 4.37
CA PRO A 315 0.50 13.54 4.04
C PRO A 315 0.93 12.73 5.28
N GLU A 316 1.16 13.39 6.42
CA GLU A 316 1.55 12.76 7.68
C GLU A 316 0.43 11.94 8.34
N LYS A 317 -0.82 12.22 7.95
CA LYS A 317 -2.03 11.53 8.42
C LYS A 317 -2.55 10.47 7.46
N MET A 318 -1.81 10.19 6.38
CA MET A 318 -2.14 9.09 5.49
C MET A 318 -1.84 7.74 6.14
N ASP A 319 -2.71 6.79 5.86
CA ASP A 319 -2.59 5.42 6.34
C ASP A 319 -1.43 4.74 5.60
N PRO A 320 -0.66 3.87 6.28
CA PRO A 320 0.45 3.20 5.65
C PRO A 320 -0.04 2.19 4.61
N PRO A 321 0.81 1.80 3.64
CA PRO A 321 0.56 0.61 2.84
C PRO A 321 0.53 -0.67 3.73
N PRO A 322 -0.01 -1.79 3.23
CA PRO A 322 -0.46 -2.01 1.85
C PRO A 322 -1.81 -1.36 1.53
N VAL A 323 -2.03 -1.07 0.26
CA VAL A 323 -3.36 -0.82 -0.31
C VAL A 323 -3.63 -2.01 -1.21
N THR A 324 -4.75 -2.72 -1.03
CA THR A 324 -5.09 -3.84 -1.91
C THR A 324 -5.89 -3.37 -3.11
N ASP A 325 -6.73 -2.34 -2.94
CA ASP A 325 -7.64 -1.88 -3.96
C ASP A 325 -7.69 -0.35 -4.02
N ILE A 326 -7.58 0.19 -5.23
CA ILE A 326 -7.71 1.62 -5.52
C ILE A 326 -8.88 1.78 -6.49
N VAL A 327 -9.94 2.43 -6.01
CA VAL A 327 -11.11 2.75 -6.81
C VAL A 327 -10.93 4.14 -7.40
N ASN A 328 -10.68 4.24 -8.71
CA ASN A 328 -10.73 5.51 -9.42
C ASN A 328 -12.21 5.87 -9.64
N LEU A 329 -12.64 7.00 -9.10
CA LEU A 329 -14.02 7.44 -9.19
C LEU A 329 -14.31 7.97 -10.59
N SER A 330 -15.36 7.45 -11.25
CA SER A 330 -15.91 8.08 -12.45
C SER A 330 -16.54 9.43 -12.12
N ASP A 331 -16.85 10.24 -13.13
CA ASP A 331 -17.57 11.51 -12.92
C ASP A 331 -18.89 11.31 -12.18
N GLU A 332 -19.59 10.21 -12.45
CA GLU A 332 -20.85 9.85 -11.78
C GLU A 332 -20.62 9.48 -10.32
N MET A 333 -19.62 8.63 -10.03
CA MET A 333 -19.25 8.29 -8.65
C MET A 333 -18.81 9.51 -7.86
N TRP A 334 -18.01 10.38 -8.49
CA TRP A 334 -17.58 11.64 -7.90
C TRP A 334 -18.77 12.55 -7.60
N SER A 335 -19.76 12.61 -8.49
CA SER A 335 -20.98 13.40 -8.26
C SER A 335 -21.76 12.95 -7.02
N TYR A 336 -21.79 11.64 -6.72
CA TYR A 336 -22.39 11.13 -5.50
C TYR A 336 -21.63 11.58 -4.25
N LYS A 337 -20.29 11.55 -4.30
CA LYS A 337 -19.43 12.07 -3.24
C LYS A 337 -19.65 13.55 -2.99
N LEU A 338 -19.71 14.35 -4.05
CA LEU A 338 -20.01 15.78 -3.97
C LEU A 338 -21.39 16.07 -3.39
N LYS A 339 -22.39 15.21 -3.66
CA LYS A 339 -23.71 15.39 -3.06
C LYS A 339 -23.68 15.16 -1.56
N LEU A 340 -22.93 14.17 -1.09
CA LEU A 340 -22.71 13.97 0.34
C LEU A 340 -21.95 15.16 0.96
N PHE A 341 -20.95 15.71 0.28
CA PHE A 341 -20.24 16.91 0.72
C PHE A 341 -21.19 18.10 0.88
N GLU A 342 -22.12 18.30 -0.06
CA GLU A 342 -23.15 19.34 0.04
C GLU A 342 -24.00 19.18 1.31
N ILE A 343 -24.48 17.97 1.60
CA ILE A 343 -25.32 17.65 2.77
C ILE A 343 -24.62 18.00 4.09
N TYR A 344 -23.32 17.75 4.18
CA TYR A 344 -22.54 17.99 5.41
C TYR A 344 -21.80 19.35 5.44
N SER A 345 -21.79 20.10 4.33
CA SER A 345 -21.15 21.41 4.23
C SER A 345 -21.62 22.46 5.26
N PRO A 346 -22.86 22.44 5.79
CA PRO A 346 -23.25 23.36 6.87
C PRO A 346 -22.42 23.19 8.16
N PHE A 347 -21.85 22.00 8.39
CA PHE A 347 -20.97 21.71 9.53
C PHE A 347 -19.50 21.89 9.18
N TYR A 348 -19.15 21.65 7.91
CA TYR A 348 -17.78 21.67 7.41
C TYR A 348 -17.67 22.53 6.14
N PRO A 349 -17.43 23.85 6.27
CA PRO A 349 -17.38 24.76 5.12
C PRO A 349 -16.33 24.41 4.05
N THR A 350 -15.30 23.63 4.40
CA THR A 350 -14.32 23.11 3.45
C THR A 350 -14.93 22.18 2.41
N LEU A 351 -16.01 21.46 2.74
CA LEU A 351 -16.69 20.53 1.82
C LEU A 351 -17.40 21.24 0.66
N SER A 352 -17.61 22.56 0.73
CA SER A 352 -18.14 23.37 -0.38
C SER A 352 -17.07 24.25 -1.04
N ASN A 353 -15.80 24.10 -0.67
CA ASN A 353 -14.70 24.88 -1.23
C ASN A 353 -14.15 24.21 -2.50
N GLU A 354 -14.43 24.81 -3.66
CA GLU A 354 -14.00 24.27 -4.97
C GLU A 354 -12.48 24.05 -5.07
N THR A 355 -11.66 24.95 -4.53
CA THR A 355 -10.20 24.79 -4.56
C THR A 355 -9.76 23.56 -3.76
N TRP A 356 -10.36 23.34 -2.60
CA TRP A 356 -10.07 22.16 -1.77
C TRP A 356 -10.55 20.88 -2.45
N ILE A 357 -11.79 20.87 -2.97
CA ILE A 357 -12.37 19.73 -3.70
C ILE A 357 -11.51 19.36 -4.91
N ASN A 358 -11.07 20.35 -5.69
CA ASN A 358 -10.22 20.12 -6.87
C ASN A 358 -8.82 19.62 -6.49
N GLY A 359 -8.39 19.81 -5.24
CA GLY A 359 -7.14 19.27 -4.70
C GLY A 359 -7.23 17.82 -4.23
N LEU A 360 -8.43 17.28 -4.08
CA LEU A 360 -8.64 15.88 -3.68
C LEU A 360 -8.32 14.92 -4.82
N GLN A 361 -7.80 13.76 -4.46
CA GLN A 361 -7.66 12.65 -5.36
C GLN A 361 -9.05 12.10 -5.70
N HIS A 362 -9.33 11.92 -6.99
CA HIS A 362 -10.57 11.29 -7.47
C HIS A 362 -10.52 9.76 -7.27
N ARG A 363 -10.22 9.34 -6.04
CA ARG A 363 -9.93 7.96 -5.66
C ARG A 363 -10.44 7.65 -4.26
N GLU A 364 -10.82 6.40 -4.06
CA GLU A 364 -11.07 5.80 -2.75
C GLU A 364 -10.19 4.55 -2.60
N PHE A 365 -9.70 4.32 -1.38
CA PHE A 365 -8.63 3.36 -1.12
C PHE A 365 -9.08 2.33 -0.11
N PHE A 366 -8.81 1.06 -0.40
CA PHE A 366 -9.22 -0.05 0.44
C PHE A 366 -8.09 -1.05 0.69
N ARG A 367 -8.20 -1.74 1.82
CA ARG A 367 -7.39 -2.92 2.13
C ARG A 367 -8.31 -4.08 2.50
N LYS A 368 -8.20 -5.19 1.77
CA LYS A 368 -8.89 -6.44 2.11
C LYS A 368 -8.33 -7.02 3.40
N VAL A 369 -9.21 -7.45 4.28
CA VAL A 369 -8.85 -8.14 5.52
C VAL A 369 -8.93 -9.63 5.28
N ASP A 370 -7.80 -10.32 5.50
CA ASP A 370 -7.75 -11.77 5.47
C ASP A 370 -8.14 -12.33 6.84
N LEU A 371 -9.42 -12.65 7.00
CA LEU A 371 -9.91 -13.28 8.22
C LEU A 371 -9.44 -14.73 8.35
N GLU A 372 -8.73 -15.33 7.37
CA GLU A 372 -8.32 -16.75 7.40
C GLU A 372 -7.22 -17.07 8.44
N ASN A 373 -6.47 -16.06 8.92
CA ASN A 373 -5.15 -16.25 9.55
C ASN A 373 -5.04 -15.90 11.06
N THR A 374 -6.15 -15.83 11.80
CA THR A 374 -6.14 -15.40 13.22
C THR A 374 -6.56 -16.52 14.18
N THR A 375 -5.76 -17.59 14.24
CA THR A 375 -5.62 -18.42 15.45
C THR A 375 -4.82 -17.58 16.47
N GLY A 376 -5.22 -17.53 17.75
CA GLY A 376 -4.68 -16.60 18.76
C GLY A 376 -3.18 -16.69 19.10
N ILE A 377 -2.40 -17.47 18.35
CA ILE A 377 -0.94 -17.49 18.39
C ILE A 377 -0.45 -16.54 17.28
N GLU A 378 0.26 -15.47 17.66
CA GLU A 378 0.91 -14.59 16.68
C GLU A 378 2.31 -15.11 16.36
N ILE A 379 2.50 -15.69 15.18
CA ILE A 379 3.84 -15.96 14.64
C ILE A 379 4.22 -14.95 13.57
N THR A 380 5.42 -14.40 13.67
CA THR A 380 5.95 -13.44 12.71
C THR A 380 7.43 -13.66 12.42
N PHE A 381 7.84 -13.38 11.18
CA PHE A 381 9.25 -13.31 10.83
C PHE A 381 9.87 -12.04 11.45
N ALA A 382 10.59 -12.22 12.56
CA ALA A 382 11.47 -11.18 13.09
C ALA A 382 12.63 -10.90 12.11
N LYS A 383 13.08 -11.94 11.40
CA LYS A 383 14.09 -11.86 10.34
C LYS A 383 14.01 -13.07 9.38
N PRO A 384 14.16 -12.90 8.05
CA PRO A 384 14.09 -11.61 7.34
C PRO A 384 12.69 -11.00 7.45
N LYS A 385 12.63 -9.68 7.57
CA LYS A 385 11.38 -8.93 7.49
C LYS A 385 10.94 -8.85 6.02
N PRO A 386 9.65 -9.04 5.73
CA PRO A 386 9.14 -8.95 4.36
C PRO A 386 9.52 -7.64 3.66
N GLY A 387 10.00 -7.75 2.42
CA GLY A 387 10.32 -6.62 1.57
C GLY A 387 11.65 -5.92 1.87
N TYR A 388 12.51 -6.46 2.75
CA TYR A 388 13.82 -5.88 3.05
C TYR A 388 14.96 -6.59 2.31
N LEU A 389 15.99 -5.81 1.95
CA LEU A 389 17.27 -6.32 1.51
C LEU A 389 18.16 -6.66 2.71
N TYR A 390 18.73 -7.85 2.68
CA TYR A 390 19.70 -8.37 3.63
C TYR A 390 21.02 -8.69 2.91
N LEU A 391 22.14 -8.25 3.47
CA LEU A 391 23.48 -8.58 2.97
C LEU A 391 24.32 -9.15 4.12
N LEU A 392 24.90 -10.33 3.95
CA LEU A 392 25.72 -11.01 4.96
C LEU A 392 25.05 -11.00 6.34
N ASN A 393 23.79 -11.42 6.38
CA ASN A 393 22.95 -11.48 7.58
C ASN A 393 22.59 -10.12 8.21
N ARG A 394 22.93 -8.98 7.59
CA ARG A 394 22.59 -7.64 8.08
C ARG A 394 21.40 -7.06 7.30
N LYS A 395 20.36 -6.62 8.01
CA LYS A 395 19.24 -5.87 7.43
C LYS A 395 19.73 -4.52 6.95
N LEU A 396 19.41 -4.16 5.71
CA LEU A 396 19.69 -2.84 5.14
C LEU A 396 18.40 -2.01 5.12
N PHE A 397 17.69 -1.96 3.98
CA PHE A 397 16.50 -1.12 3.75
C PHE A 397 15.41 -1.89 2.99
N TYR A 398 14.21 -1.31 2.91
CA TYR A 398 13.05 -1.91 2.23
C TYR A 398 13.16 -1.72 0.70
N VAL A 399 12.98 -2.80 -0.07
CA VAL A 399 13.03 -2.87 -1.54
C VAL A 399 11.78 -3.50 -2.17
N GLY A 400 10.72 -3.74 -1.39
CA GLY A 400 9.45 -4.30 -1.88
C GLY A 400 9.42 -5.83 -1.96
N GLU A 401 10.52 -6.46 -2.36
CA GLU A 401 10.73 -7.92 -2.28
C GLU A 401 11.72 -8.26 -1.15
N THR A 402 11.59 -9.42 -0.50
CA THR A 402 12.59 -9.87 0.47
C THR A 402 13.80 -10.41 -0.27
N VAL A 403 14.93 -9.70 -0.24
CA VAL A 403 16.15 -10.10 -0.95
C VAL A 403 17.23 -10.43 0.06
N VAL A 404 17.87 -11.59 -0.09
CA VAL A 404 18.94 -12.06 0.79
C VAL A 404 20.19 -12.32 -0.04
N ILE A 405 21.23 -11.54 0.20
CA ILE A 405 22.55 -11.68 -0.41
C ILE A 405 23.51 -12.33 0.60
N GLY A 406 23.89 -13.58 0.35
CA GLY A 406 24.66 -14.44 1.26
C GLY A 406 23.80 -15.16 2.31
N GLY A 407 24.42 -15.63 3.40
CA GLY A 407 23.70 -16.33 4.47
C GLY A 407 22.88 -15.40 5.37
N ILE A 408 21.78 -15.92 5.92
CA ILE A 408 20.88 -15.21 6.84
C ILE A 408 20.46 -16.11 8.02
N THR A 409 20.36 -15.52 9.21
CA THR A 409 19.65 -16.12 10.35
C THR A 409 18.18 -15.76 10.24
N VAL A 410 17.35 -16.76 10.03
CA VAL A 410 15.89 -16.68 10.17
C VAL A 410 15.58 -16.63 11.66
N GLU A 411 14.80 -15.64 12.07
CA GLU A 411 14.40 -15.41 13.46
C GLU A 411 12.88 -15.27 13.49
N VAL A 412 12.22 -15.99 14.40
CA VAL A 412 10.76 -16.01 14.52
C VAL A 412 10.39 -15.46 15.89
N SER A 413 9.43 -14.54 15.90
CA SER A 413 8.73 -14.16 17.12
C SER A 413 7.44 -14.95 17.15
N ALA A 414 7.20 -15.63 18.26
CA ALA A 414 5.98 -16.37 18.47
C ALA A 414 5.47 -16.03 19.87
N GLU A 415 4.32 -15.35 19.92
CA GLU A 415 3.66 -14.92 21.15
C GLU A 415 2.31 -15.64 21.28
N ASP A 416 2.10 -16.27 22.43
CA ASP A 416 0.82 -16.87 22.80
C ASP A 416 0.62 -16.71 24.31
N GLU A 417 -0.48 -16.05 24.70
CA GLU A 417 -0.85 -15.84 26.10
C GLU A 417 -1.52 -17.09 26.74
N ASN A 418 -1.98 -18.05 25.92
CA ASN A 418 -2.86 -19.15 26.33
C ASN A 418 -2.27 -20.56 26.09
N HIS A 419 -1.39 -20.76 25.10
CA HIS A 419 -0.77 -22.06 24.82
C HIS A 419 0.76 -22.02 24.84
N LYS A 420 1.33 -23.20 25.10
CA LYS A 420 2.77 -23.41 25.07
C LYS A 420 3.14 -23.91 23.67
N ILE A 421 4.04 -23.21 23.01
CA ILE A 421 4.65 -23.65 21.75
C ILE A 421 5.64 -24.78 22.08
N ASP A 422 5.47 -25.93 21.44
CA ASP A 422 6.34 -27.09 21.63
C ASP A 422 7.46 -27.17 20.58
N GLU A 423 7.20 -26.75 19.34
CA GLU A 423 8.19 -26.77 18.27
C GLU A 423 7.91 -25.70 17.19
N ILE A 424 8.97 -25.14 16.62
CA ILE A 424 8.93 -24.35 15.39
C ILE A 424 9.70 -25.05 14.27
N ASN A 425 9.01 -25.40 13.19
CA ASN A 425 9.57 -26.00 11.99
C ASN A 425 9.87 -24.93 10.93
N PHE A 426 11.09 -24.91 10.39
CA PHE A 426 11.55 -24.02 9.33
C PHE A 426 11.60 -24.74 7.99
N TYR A 427 11.01 -24.14 6.96
CA TYR A 427 10.84 -24.71 5.63
C TYR A 427 11.55 -23.88 4.57
N ILE A 428 12.06 -24.56 3.53
CA ILE A 428 12.41 -23.93 2.25
C ILE A 428 11.77 -24.76 1.14
N ASP A 429 11.00 -24.10 0.28
CA ASP A 429 10.29 -24.70 -0.86
C ASP A 429 9.44 -25.91 -0.46
N GLY A 430 8.76 -25.81 0.68
CA GLY A 430 7.89 -26.86 1.24
C GLY A 430 8.61 -28.01 1.94
N GLU A 431 9.94 -28.02 1.99
CA GLU A 431 10.71 -29.03 2.71
C GLU A 431 11.22 -28.50 4.07
N ILE A 432 10.97 -29.25 5.14
CA ILE A 432 11.54 -28.97 6.47
C ILE A 432 13.07 -28.99 6.38
N LYS A 433 13.70 -27.93 6.84
CA LYS A 433 15.17 -27.79 6.91
C LYS A 433 15.69 -27.81 8.33
N PHE A 434 14.90 -27.37 9.30
CA PHE A 434 15.28 -27.30 10.70
C PHE A 434 14.04 -27.24 11.60
N SER A 435 14.18 -27.71 12.83
CA SER A 435 13.14 -27.62 13.86
C SER A 435 13.79 -27.13 15.15
N ASP A 436 13.13 -26.20 15.85
CA ASP A 436 13.61 -25.56 17.06
C ASP A 436 12.55 -25.65 18.16
N ASP A 437 12.89 -26.31 19.27
CA ASP A 437 11.96 -26.62 20.37
C ASP A 437 12.12 -25.67 21.56
N ALA A 438 12.98 -24.65 21.45
CA ALA A 438 13.23 -23.70 22.51
C ALA A 438 13.49 -22.26 22.02
N PRO A 439 12.86 -21.24 22.65
CA PRO A 439 13.14 -19.86 22.29
C PRO A 439 14.54 -19.41 22.73
N PRO A 440 15.18 -18.47 22.00
CA PRO A 440 14.67 -17.80 20.81
C PRO A 440 14.77 -18.68 19.55
N TYR A 441 13.67 -18.83 18.82
CA TYR A 441 13.59 -19.69 17.64
C TYR A 441 14.39 -19.12 16.47
N LYS A 442 15.50 -19.78 16.11
CA LYS A 442 16.43 -19.27 15.09
C LYS A 442 17.06 -20.38 14.26
N TRP A 443 17.17 -20.13 12.96
CA TRP A 443 17.84 -21.03 12.04
C TRP A 443 18.76 -20.26 11.08
N PHE A 444 20.01 -20.70 10.91
CA PHE A 444 20.90 -20.12 9.91
C PHE A 444 20.71 -20.79 8.55
N TYR A 445 20.10 -20.05 7.63
CA TYR A 445 19.95 -20.41 6.23
C TYR A 445 21.10 -19.84 5.40
N ASN A 446 21.77 -20.71 4.65
CA ASN A 446 22.71 -20.32 3.62
C ASN A 446 22.22 -20.94 2.31
N SER A 447 21.68 -20.11 1.40
CA SER A 447 21.34 -20.57 0.06
C SER A 447 22.61 -21.14 -0.61
N ARG A 448 22.50 -21.93 -1.68
CA ARG A 448 23.64 -22.40 -2.51
C ARG A 448 23.58 -21.94 -3.98
N GLY A 449 22.72 -20.97 -4.31
CA GLY A 449 22.62 -20.36 -5.64
C GLY A 449 21.73 -19.11 -5.67
N ILE A 450 21.47 -18.61 -6.88
CA ILE A 450 20.57 -17.48 -7.14
C ILE A 450 19.19 -18.04 -7.47
N GLY A 451 18.13 -17.59 -6.79
CA GLY A 451 16.78 -18.08 -7.03
C GLY A 451 15.75 -17.54 -6.05
N ARG A 452 14.47 -17.57 -6.45
CA ARG A 452 13.34 -17.30 -5.57
C ARG A 452 12.99 -18.57 -4.82
N HIS A 453 12.85 -18.45 -3.51
CA HIS A 453 12.48 -19.54 -2.62
C HIS A 453 11.29 -19.13 -1.78
N VAL A 454 10.47 -20.09 -1.38
CA VAL A 454 9.43 -19.88 -0.37
C VAL A 454 10.00 -20.29 0.99
N MET A 455 10.15 -19.33 1.89
CA MET A 455 10.59 -19.57 3.26
C MET A 455 9.37 -19.67 4.15
N GLY A 456 9.15 -20.85 4.73
CA GLY A 456 8.01 -21.15 5.59
C GLY A 456 8.44 -21.37 7.04
N VAL A 457 7.52 -21.08 7.96
CA VAL A 457 7.65 -21.33 9.40
C VAL A 457 6.32 -21.87 9.89
N GLU A 458 6.37 -22.98 10.61
CA GLU A 458 5.23 -23.59 11.27
C GLU A 458 5.47 -23.61 12.78
N ALA A 459 4.50 -23.19 13.58
CA ALA A 459 4.50 -23.41 15.02
C ALA A 459 3.47 -24.48 15.37
N GLU A 460 3.88 -25.45 16.19
CA GLU A 460 3.02 -26.50 16.74
C GLU A 460 2.88 -26.31 18.26
N THR A 461 1.64 -26.31 18.75
CA THR A 461 1.31 -26.16 20.17
C THR A 461 1.02 -27.50 20.85
N THR A 462 1.08 -27.53 22.18
CA THR A 462 0.86 -28.76 22.97
C THR A 462 -0.53 -29.39 22.80
N ASP A 463 -1.53 -28.60 22.43
CA ASP A 463 -2.90 -29.04 22.13
C ASP A 463 -3.11 -29.47 20.66
N GLY A 464 -2.05 -29.40 19.84
CA GLY A 464 -2.05 -29.86 18.46
C GLY A 464 -2.56 -28.84 17.46
N GLU A 465 -2.66 -27.56 17.83
CA GLU A 465 -2.88 -26.48 16.88
C GLU A 465 -1.59 -26.19 16.12
N THR A 466 -1.72 -25.82 14.84
CA THR A 466 -0.59 -25.48 13.99
C THR A 466 -0.87 -24.18 13.26
N ILE A 467 0.14 -23.30 13.21
CA ILE A 467 0.09 -22.09 12.40
C ILE A 467 1.26 -22.09 11.46
N TYR A 468 0.98 -21.78 10.20
CA TYR A 468 1.97 -21.68 9.15
C TYR A 468 2.00 -20.26 8.57
N ILE A 469 3.19 -19.66 8.52
CA ILE A 469 3.45 -18.44 7.75
C ILE A 469 4.54 -18.69 6.74
N GLU A 470 4.47 -18.01 5.60
CA GLU A 470 5.50 -18.06 4.57
C GLU A 470 5.75 -16.69 3.97
N GLN A 471 6.94 -16.52 3.39
CA GLN A 471 7.29 -15.39 2.56
C GLN A 471 8.17 -15.82 1.40
N GLU A 472 8.03 -15.14 0.26
CA GLU A 472 8.98 -15.27 -0.83
C GLU A 472 10.29 -14.56 -0.47
N VAL A 473 11.41 -15.24 -0.71
CA VAL A 473 12.76 -14.72 -0.52
C VAL A 473 13.55 -14.92 -1.80
N TRP A 474 14.03 -13.83 -2.39
CA TRP A 474 14.99 -13.89 -3.47
C TRP A 474 16.39 -14.03 -2.87
N SER A 475 16.93 -15.25 -2.95
CA SER A 475 18.28 -15.54 -2.49
C SER A 475 19.28 -15.31 -3.60
N ILE A 476 20.36 -14.60 -3.30
CA ILE A 476 21.50 -14.32 -4.16
C ILE A 476 22.74 -14.71 -3.36
N LEU A 477 23.67 -15.42 -3.95
CA LEU A 477 24.80 -15.99 -3.23
C LEU A 477 26.15 -15.57 -3.78
#